data_AF-A0A9W4X238-F1
#
_entry.id   AF-A0A9W4X238-F1
#
_cell.length_a   1.000
_cell.length_b   1.000
_cell.length_c   1.000
_cell.angle_alpha   90.00
_cell.angle_beta   90.00
_cell.angle_gamma   90.00
#
_symmetry.space_group_name_H-M   'P 1'
#
loop_
_entity.id
_entity.type
_entity.pdbx_description
1 polymer ?
#
loop_
_entity_poly.entity_id
_entity_poly.type
_entity_poly.pdbx_seq_one_letter_code
_entity_poly.pdbx_strand_id
1 'polypeptide(L)'
;MRYHYNILHKNYELKLLETLRGRKIKEESEIEKQFPTLIKLMENLEKLPEEIRKNVRFFGGGLINHNFFFIHLTKFKVQPLDYQVEKRINESLLELIKTKFIKFEGLKREMVKSALRVQGSG
;
A
#
# COMPACT_ATOMS: atom_id res chain seq x y z
N MET A 1 -6.53 8.00 12.30
CA MET A 1 -6.78 6.56 12.02
C MET A 1 -8.20 6.26 11.57
N ARG A 2 -9.26 6.60 12.33
CA ARG A 2 -10.67 6.33 11.93
C ARG A 2 -11.01 6.88 10.54
N TYR A 3 -10.69 8.14 10.25
CA TYR A 3 -10.96 8.73 8.93
C TYR A 3 -10.16 8.06 7.82
N HIS A 4 -8.85 7.87 8.04
CA HIS A 4 -7.96 7.28 7.03
C HIS A 4 -8.33 5.84 6.68
N TYR A 5 -8.66 5.00 7.66
CA TYR A 5 -9.04 3.61 7.43
C TYR A 5 -10.53 3.47 7.05
N ASN A 6 -11.44 4.03 7.83
CA ASN A 6 -12.86 3.75 7.65
C ASN A 6 -13.48 4.56 6.49
N ILE A 7 -12.87 5.69 6.11
CA ILE A 7 -13.40 6.57 5.06
C ILE A 7 -12.53 6.49 3.82
N LEU A 8 -11.26 6.92 3.87
CA LEU A 8 -10.43 7.02 2.67
C LEU A 8 -10.13 5.64 2.06
N HIS A 9 -9.64 4.71 2.88
CA HIS A 9 -9.36 3.35 2.44
C HIS A 9 -10.62 2.63 1.94
N LYS A 10 -11.75 2.76 2.64
CA LYS A 10 -13.03 2.18 2.19
C LYS A 10 -13.53 2.80 0.88
N ASN A 11 -13.31 4.10 0.68
CA ASN A 11 -13.72 4.77 -0.55
C ASN A 11 -12.93 4.25 -1.77
N TYR A 12 -11.63 3.96 -1.62
CA TYR A 12 -10.85 3.32 -2.68
C TYR A 12 -11.46 1.97 -3.09
N GLU A 13 -11.84 1.14 -2.13
CA GLU A 13 -12.50 -0.13 -2.40
C GLU A 13 -13.84 0.05 -3.12
N LEU A 14 -14.71 0.92 -2.59
CA LEU A 14 -16.03 1.15 -3.19
C LEU A 14 -15.92 1.69 -4.62
N LYS A 15 -15.05 2.67 -4.85
CA LYS A 15 -14.87 3.28 -6.18
C LYS A 15 -14.22 2.31 -7.18
N LEU A 16 -13.33 1.43 -6.71
CA LEU A 16 -12.79 0.35 -7.54
C LEU A 16 -13.92 -0.61 -7.98
N LEU A 17 -14.76 -1.07 -7.04
CA LEU A 17 -15.88 -1.96 -7.36
C LEU A 17 -16.91 -1.30 -8.29
N GLU A 18 -17.23 -0.02 -8.07
CA GLU A 18 -18.06 0.76 -8.99
C GLU A 18 -17.45 0.83 -10.40
N THR A 19 -16.12 0.99 -10.50
CA THR A 19 -15.42 1.03 -11.78
C THR A 19 -15.49 -0.31 -12.51
N LEU A 20 -15.35 -1.43 -11.80
CA LEU A 20 -15.33 -2.78 -12.38
C LEU A 20 -16.72 -3.30 -12.73
N ARG A 21 -17.71 -3.01 -11.86
CA ARG A 21 -19.05 -3.62 -11.91
C ARG A 21 -20.13 -2.66 -12.39
N GLY A 22 -19.83 -1.37 -12.52
CA GLY A 22 -20.80 -0.33 -12.88
C GLY A 22 -22.00 -0.33 -11.93
N ARG A 23 -23.22 -0.32 -12.49
CA ARG A 23 -24.48 -0.35 -11.70
C ARG A 23 -24.77 -1.70 -11.03
N LYS A 24 -23.98 -2.74 -11.33
CA LYS A 24 -24.17 -4.11 -10.86
C LYS A 24 -23.17 -4.48 -9.77
N ILE A 25 -22.95 -3.61 -8.78
CA ILE A 25 -21.92 -3.79 -7.74
C ILE A 25 -22.05 -5.12 -6.97
N LYS A 26 -23.24 -5.74 -6.93
CA LYS A 26 -23.46 -7.05 -6.27
C LYS A 26 -23.04 -8.25 -7.13
N GLU A 27 -22.81 -8.06 -8.43
CA GLU A 27 -22.41 -9.11 -9.37
C GLU A 27 -20.92 -8.94 -9.70
N GLU A 28 -20.17 -10.04 -9.69
CA GLU A 28 -18.77 -10.03 -10.09
C GLU A 28 -18.62 -9.79 -11.60
N SER A 29 -17.75 -8.84 -11.97
CA SER A 29 -17.46 -8.53 -13.38
C SER A 29 -16.57 -9.60 -14.03
N GLU A 30 -16.57 -9.69 -15.36
CA GLU A 30 -15.64 -10.57 -16.09
C GLU A 30 -14.17 -10.21 -15.83
N ILE A 31 -13.88 -8.94 -15.58
CA ILE A 31 -12.53 -8.46 -15.22
C ILE A 31 -12.10 -9.03 -13.87
N GLU A 32 -13.01 -9.10 -12.90
CA GLU A 32 -12.71 -9.70 -11.60
C GLU A 32 -12.52 -11.21 -11.71
N LYS A 33 -13.30 -11.91 -12.54
CA LYS A 33 -13.08 -13.33 -12.81
C LYS A 33 -11.71 -13.58 -13.46
N GLN A 34 -11.30 -12.71 -14.38
CA GLN A 34 -10.00 -12.79 -15.06
C GLN A 34 -8.83 -12.41 -14.14
N PHE A 35 -9.05 -11.46 -13.23
CA PHE A 35 -8.05 -10.96 -12.29
C PHE A 35 -8.60 -10.97 -10.85
N PRO A 36 -8.69 -12.15 -10.22
CA PRO A 36 -9.45 -12.37 -8.98
C PRO A 36 -8.84 -11.73 -7.73
N THR A 37 -7.61 -11.23 -7.81
CA THR A 37 -6.96 -10.56 -6.70
C THR A 37 -6.55 -9.16 -7.07
N LEU A 38 -6.53 -8.26 -6.08
CA LEU A 38 -6.07 -6.89 -6.27
C LEU A 38 -4.65 -6.84 -6.84
N ILE A 39 -3.75 -7.73 -6.41
CA ILE A 39 -2.39 -7.84 -6.95
C ILE A 39 -2.44 -8.18 -8.44
N LYS A 40 -3.21 -9.21 -8.83
CA LYS A 40 -3.33 -9.62 -10.24
C LYS A 40 -3.94 -8.51 -11.09
N LEU A 41 -4.92 -7.79 -10.58
CA LEU A 41 -5.50 -6.63 -11.26
C LEU A 41 -4.46 -5.53 -11.49
N MET A 42 -3.67 -5.20 -10.46
CA MET A 42 -2.63 -4.15 -10.54
C MET A 42 -1.43 -4.55 -11.41
N GLU A 43 -1.05 -5.83 -11.46
CA GLU A 43 0.00 -6.34 -12.36
C GLU A 43 -0.41 -6.32 -13.84
N ASN A 44 -1.72 -6.25 -14.13
CA ASN A 44 -2.27 -6.41 -15.47
C ASN A 44 -3.04 -5.16 -15.96
N LEU A 45 -2.73 -3.96 -15.43
CA LEU A 45 -3.42 -2.72 -15.80
C LEU A 45 -3.49 -2.47 -17.32
N GLU A 46 -2.43 -2.80 -18.06
CA GLU A 46 -2.39 -2.60 -19.52
C GLU A 46 -3.34 -3.50 -20.30
N LYS A 47 -3.78 -4.61 -19.71
CA LYS A 47 -4.79 -5.52 -20.31
C LYS A 47 -6.22 -5.02 -20.10
N LEU A 48 -6.43 -4.00 -19.28
CA LEU A 48 -7.76 -3.45 -19.00
C LEU A 48 -8.22 -2.53 -20.14
N PRO A 49 -9.54 -2.44 -20.38
CA PRO A 49 -10.11 -1.44 -21.27
C PRO A 49 -9.62 -0.03 -20.91
N GLU A 50 -9.26 0.75 -21.93
CA GLU A 50 -8.66 2.08 -21.76
C GLU A 50 -9.54 3.00 -20.90
N GLU A 51 -10.85 2.93 -21.13
CA GLU A 51 -11.90 3.68 -20.44
C GLU A 51 -11.90 3.53 -18.92
N ILE A 52 -11.52 2.37 -18.37
CA ILE A 52 -11.49 2.16 -16.92
C ILE A 52 -10.07 2.16 -16.34
N ARG A 53 -9.03 1.99 -17.17
CA ARG A 53 -7.65 1.75 -16.75
C ARG A 53 -7.13 2.80 -15.77
N LYS A 54 -7.39 4.08 -16.03
CA LYS A 54 -6.98 5.19 -15.16
C LYS A 54 -7.64 5.11 -13.77
N ASN A 55 -8.93 4.80 -13.73
CA ASN A 55 -9.69 4.69 -12.50
C ASN A 55 -9.26 3.45 -11.70
N VAL A 56 -9.07 2.31 -12.37
CA VAL A 56 -8.54 1.10 -11.72
C VAL A 56 -7.14 1.35 -11.16
N ARG A 57 -6.26 2.01 -11.91
CA ARG A 57 -4.92 2.38 -11.41
C ARG A 57 -5.00 3.27 -10.16
N PHE A 58 -5.86 4.29 -10.19
CA PHE A 58 -5.99 5.23 -9.07
C PHE A 58 -6.62 4.57 -7.84
N PHE A 59 -7.78 3.94 -8.00
CA PHE A 59 -8.51 3.35 -6.88
C PHE A 59 -7.89 2.05 -6.37
N GLY A 60 -7.47 1.17 -7.29
CA GLY A 60 -6.75 -0.06 -6.95
C GLY A 60 -5.38 0.22 -6.36
N GLY A 61 -4.65 1.21 -6.89
CA GLY A 61 -3.39 1.70 -6.32
C GLY A 61 -3.57 2.26 -4.92
N GLY A 62 -4.59 3.09 -4.70
CA GLY A 62 -4.95 3.58 -3.38
C GLY A 62 -5.26 2.44 -2.41
N LEU A 63 -6.08 1.47 -2.83
CA LEU A 63 -6.47 0.34 -2.01
C LEU A 63 -5.27 -0.54 -1.61
N ILE A 64 -4.43 -0.92 -2.56
CA ILE A 64 -3.27 -1.79 -2.28
C ILE A 64 -2.24 -1.08 -1.38
N ASN A 65 -2.00 0.21 -1.62
CA ASN A 65 -1.08 1.01 -0.81
C ASN A 65 -1.58 1.16 0.62
N HIS A 66 -2.89 1.34 0.83
CA HIS A 66 -3.46 1.47 2.17
C HIS A 66 -3.47 0.12 2.90
N ASN A 67 -3.81 -0.98 2.23
CA ASN A 67 -3.67 -2.33 2.78
C ASN A 67 -2.23 -2.58 3.25
N PHE A 68 -1.25 -2.23 2.41
CA PHE A 68 0.16 -2.31 2.75
C PHE A 68 0.56 -1.37 3.90
N PHE A 69 0.06 -0.14 3.93
CA PHE A 69 0.36 0.80 5.01
C PHE A 69 -0.13 0.27 6.36
N PHE A 70 -1.39 -0.16 6.45
CA PHE A 70 -1.99 -0.53 7.73
C PHE A 70 -1.47 -1.86 8.28
N ILE A 71 -1.09 -2.84 7.44
CA ILE A 71 -0.52 -4.11 7.92
C ILE A 71 0.85 -3.91 8.60
N HIS A 72 1.59 -2.86 8.25
CA HIS A 72 2.89 -2.54 8.85
C HIS A 72 2.79 -1.65 10.10
N LEU A 73 1.60 -1.17 10.46
CA LEU A 73 1.40 -0.44 11.70
C LEU A 73 1.20 -1.42 12.86
N THR A 74 1.95 -1.22 13.93
CA THR A 74 1.74 -1.92 15.20
C THR A 74 1.28 -0.94 16.27
N LYS A 75 0.48 -1.41 17.24
CA LYS A 75 0.15 -0.60 18.40
C LYS A 75 1.44 -0.26 19.12
N PHE A 76 1.69 1.04 19.31
CA PHE A 76 2.82 1.48 20.11
C PHE A 76 2.63 1.01 21.55
N LYS A 77 3.28 -0.08 21.93
CA LYS A 77 3.38 -0.49 23.33
C LYS A 77 4.53 0.28 23.93
N VAL A 78 4.22 1.23 24.80
CA VAL A 78 5.21 1.91 25.64
C VAL A 78 5.76 0.85 26.60
N GLN A 79 6.82 0.15 26.21
CA GLN A 79 7.73 -0.43 27.19
C GLN A 79 8.99 0.44 27.13
N PRO A 80 9.14 1.35 28.11
CA PRO A 80 10.28 2.25 28.17
C PRO A 80 11.43 1.48 28.80
N LEU A 81 12.14 0.66 28.01
CA LEU A 81 13.51 0.19 28.26
C LEU A 81 13.95 -0.59 27.00
N ASP A 82 14.89 0.01 26.28
CA ASP A 82 15.61 -0.54 25.12
C ASP A 82 14.77 -1.02 23.93
N TYR A 83 14.33 -0.07 23.12
CA TYR A 83 13.81 -0.33 21.77
C TYR A 83 14.97 -0.81 20.87
N GLN A 84 15.40 -2.06 21.02
CA GLN A 84 16.40 -2.71 20.16
C GLN A 84 15.73 -3.08 18.82
N VAL A 85 15.43 -2.05 18.02
CA VAL A 85 14.72 -2.18 16.73
C VAL A 85 15.38 -3.21 15.84
N GLU A 86 16.71 -3.17 15.80
CA GLU A 86 17.53 -4.10 15.01
C GLU A 86 17.27 -5.55 15.39
N LYS A 87 17.02 -5.87 16.67
CA LYS A 87 16.70 -7.25 17.11
C LYS A 87 15.33 -7.74 16.65
N ARG A 88 14.45 -6.85 16.18
CA ARG A 88 13.12 -7.21 15.64
C ARG A 88 13.12 -7.29 14.11
N ILE A 89 14.21 -6.87 13.47
CA ILE A 89 14.38 -6.96 12.02
C ILE A 89 14.99 -8.32 11.72
N ASN A 90 14.45 -9.02 10.72
CA ASN A 90 15.06 -10.23 10.22
C ASN A 90 16.54 -9.99 9.87
N GLU A 91 17.44 -10.88 10.28
CA GLU A 91 18.89 -10.69 10.14
C GLU A 91 19.32 -10.42 8.69
N SER A 92 18.76 -11.14 7.71
CA SER A 92 19.08 -10.94 6.30
C SER A 92 18.68 -9.55 5.80
N LEU A 93 17.52 -9.04 6.27
CA LEU A 93 17.08 -7.68 5.94
C LEU A 93 17.95 -6.64 6.63
N LEU A 94 18.32 -6.86 7.90
CA LEU A 94 19.19 -5.95 8.64
C LEU A 94 20.56 -5.82 7.97
N GLU A 95 21.14 -6.93 7.50
CA GLU A 95 22.42 -6.94 6.81
C GLU A 95 22.35 -6.20 5.47
N LEU A 96 21.28 -6.41 4.71
CA LEU A 96 21.04 -5.64 3.48
C LEU A 96 20.92 -4.14 3.74
N ILE A 97 20.27 -3.75 4.84
CA ILE A 97 20.16 -2.34 5.25
C ILE A 97 21.53 -1.78 5.61
N LYS A 98 22.33 -2.49 6.41
CA LYS A 98 23.68 -2.08 6.81
C LYS A 98 24.62 -1.96 5.61
N THR A 99 24.54 -2.90 4.67
CA THR A 99 25.32 -2.87 3.43
C THR A 99 24.95 -1.66 2.56
N LYS A 100 23.66 -1.39 2.35
CA LYS A 100 23.21 -0.32 1.45
C LYS A 100 23.25 1.09 2.05
N PHE A 101 23.02 1.20 3.36
CA PHE A 101 22.85 2.48 4.05
C PHE A 101 23.89 2.71 5.15
N ILE A 102 24.96 1.91 5.19
CA ILE A 102 26.07 1.91 6.17
C ILE A 102 25.62 1.42 7.56
N LYS A 103 24.46 1.88 8.04
CA LYS A 103 23.83 1.47 9.30
C LYS A 103 22.32 1.68 9.24
N PHE A 104 21.59 1.10 10.20
CA PHE A 104 20.14 1.24 10.28
C PHE A 104 19.67 2.71 10.28
N GLU A 105 20.35 3.58 11.03
CA GLU A 105 20.06 5.03 11.04
C GLU A 105 20.25 5.73 9.68
N GLY A 106 21.10 5.18 8.80
CA GLY A 106 21.26 5.68 7.43
C GLY A 106 20.00 5.49 6.59
N LEU A 107 19.37 4.32 6.70
CA LEU A 107 18.07 4.06 6.05
C LEU A 107 17.01 5.04 6.53
N LYS A 108 16.88 5.21 7.86
CA LYS A 108 15.90 6.13 8.44
C LYS A 108 16.07 7.54 7.89
N ARG A 109 17.31 8.03 7.82
CA ARG A 109 17.62 9.36 7.28
C ARG A 109 17.20 9.49 5.82
N GLU A 110 17.58 8.54 4.97
CA GLU A 110 17.25 8.59 3.54
C GLU A 110 15.73 8.41 3.28
N MET A 111 15.04 7.59 4.07
CA MET A 111 13.58 7.47 4.00
C MET A 111 12.88 8.80 4.34
N VAL A 112 13.26 9.44 5.44
CA VAL A 112 12.68 10.74 5.86
C VAL A 112 12.96 11.81 4.81
N LYS A 113 14.20 11.91 4.34
CA LYS A 113 14.61 12.86 3.30
C LYS A 113 13.83 12.64 2.00
N SER A 114 13.61 11.39 1.61
CA SER A 114 12.85 11.06 0.39
C SER A 114 11.37 11.41 0.55
N ALA A 115 10.77 11.08 1.70
CA ALA A 115 9.37 11.42 2.00
C ALA A 115 9.13 12.95 1.98
N LEU A 116 10.05 13.74 2.54
CA LEU A 116 9.96 15.21 2.53
C LEU A 116 10.09 15.86 1.14
N ARG A 117 10.62 15.12 0.16
CA ARG A 117 10.79 15.62 -1.22
C ARG A 117 9.57 15.35 -2.11
N VAL A 118 8.61 14.57 -1.64
CA VAL A 118 7.36 14.35 -2.38
C VAL A 118 6.60 15.66 -2.46
N GLN A 119 6.35 16.14 -3.68
CA GLN A 119 5.49 17.28 -3.94
C GLN A 119 4.09 16.76 -4.34
N GLY A 120 3.05 17.24 -3.66
CA GLY A 120 1.69 16.72 -3.83
C GLY A 120 1.43 15.49 -2.94
N SER A 121 0.59 14.57 -3.40
CA SER A 121 0.28 13.32 -2.68
C SER A 121 1.05 12.16 -3.28
N GLY A 122 1.83 11.44 -2.45
CA GLY A 122 2.62 10.28 -2.86
C GLY A 122 3.44 9.70 -1.71
#